data_AF-A0A4D4MPY0-F1
#
_entry.id   AF-A0A4D4MPY0-F1
#
_cell.length_a   1.000
_cell.length_b   1.000
_cell.length_c   1.000
_cell.angle_alpha   90.00
_cell.angle_beta   90.00
_cell.angle_gamma   90.00
#
_symmetry.space_group_name_H-M   'P 1'
#
loop_
_entity.id
_entity.type
_entity.pdbx_description
1 polymer ?
#
loop_
_entity_poly.entity_id
_entity_poly.type
_entity_poly.pdbx_seq_one_letter_code
_entity_poly.pdbx_strand_id
1 'polypeptide(L)'
;MREIKPKSHGKLPISKSTRDQMDEALAGVATRGTAAWRFGGWPQDKIPMHAKTGTAEVYGKQTTSWFATYTKDYTVVMTISQAGTGSGASGPAVRKIYDALYGVSQDGTIDRKKALLPTPEKSLPKIQNDGSIDAPKVEKYDPKADQTSEEGGQPAATDSPAATTPSPTTGNRDTRRRTARPRKRRRMLT
;
A
#
# COMPACT_ATOMS: atom_id res chain seq x y z
N MET A 1 -28.44 -5.13 -21.69
CA MET A 1 -27.14 -4.78 -21.06
C MET A 1 -26.09 -4.58 -22.14
N ARG A 2 -25.14 -3.67 -21.95
CA ARG A 2 -24.03 -3.44 -22.90
C ARG A 2 -22.72 -3.42 -22.12
N GLU A 3 -21.75 -4.21 -22.55
CA GLU A 3 -20.39 -4.19 -21.99
C GLU A 3 -19.73 -2.83 -22.24
N ILE A 4 -19.14 -2.24 -21.20
CA ILE A 4 -18.38 -1.00 -21.29
C ILE A 4 -16.90 -1.36 -21.26
N LYS A 5 -16.25 -1.34 -22.44
CA LYS A 5 -14.81 -1.60 -22.52
C LYS A 5 -14.01 -0.48 -21.84
N PRO A 6 -12.94 -0.81 -21.08
CA PRO A 6 -12.08 0.19 -20.50
C PRO A 6 -11.42 1.03 -21.61
N LYS A 7 -11.43 2.34 -21.43
CA LYS A 7 -10.75 3.29 -22.32
C LYS A 7 -9.57 3.87 -21.58
N SER A 8 -8.38 3.74 -22.18
CA SER A 8 -7.20 4.42 -21.63
C SER A 8 -7.41 5.94 -21.69
N HIS A 9 -7.17 6.61 -20.56
CA HIS A 9 -7.25 8.07 -20.44
C HIS A 9 -5.91 8.75 -20.76
N GLY A 10 -4.80 8.00 -20.79
CA GLY A 10 -3.48 8.57 -21.05
C GLY A 10 -2.35 7.57 -20.88
N LYS A 11 -1.12 8.06 -21.05
CA LYS A 11 0.12 7.34 -20.76
C LYS A 11 0.96 8.19 -19.83
N LEU A 12 1.73 7.54 -18.96
CA LEU A 12 2.70 8.25 -18.14
C LEU A 12 3.75 8.91 -19.05
N PRO A 13 4.14 10.18 -18.80
CA PRO A 13 5.14 10.88 -19.59
C PRO A 13 6.57 10.44 -19.20
N ILE A 14 6.82 9.14 -19.22
CA ILE A 14 8.11 8.53 -18.85
C ILE A 14 8.53 7.49 -19.90
N SER A 15 9.83 7.21 -19.96
CA SER A 15 10.36 6.16 -20.84
C SER A 15 9.94 4.77 -20.35
N LYS A 16 9.91 3.78 -21.26
CA LYS A 16 9.71 2.38 -20.89
C LYS A 16 10.77 1.90 -19.90
N SER A 17 12.04 2.27 -20.10
CA SER A 17 13.14 1.94 -19.19
C SER A 17 12.89 2.46 -17.77
N THR A 18 12.45 3.72 -17.63
CA THR A 18 12.10 4.30 -16.33
C THR A 18 10.93 3.56 -15.68
N ARG A 19 9.90 3.22 -16.46
CA ARG A 19 8.75 2.45 -15.95
C ARG A 19 9.17 1.06 -15.46
N ASP A 20 10.01 0.37 -16.23
CA ASP A 20 10.49 -0.98 -15.89
C ASP A 20 11.40 -0.95 -14.65
N GLN A 21 12.22 0.10 -14.48
CA GLN A 21 13.01 0.33 -13.27
C GLN A 21 12.13 0.59 -12.04
N MET A 22 11.05 1.36 -12.19
CA MET A 22 10.09 1.59 -11.11
C MET A 22 9.38 0.28 -10.74
N ASP A 23 8.97 -0.51 -11.73
CA ASP A 23 8.33 -1.81 -11.53
C ASP A 23 9.26 -2.74 -10.73
N GLU A 24 10.52 -2.88 -11.13
CA GLU A 24 11.52 -3.69 -10.41
C GLU A 24 11.78 -3.16 -8.98
N ALA A 25 11.82 -1.84 -8.79
CA ALA A 25 11.99 -1.25 -7.47
C ALA A 25 10.79 -1.58 -6.55
N LEU A 26 9.57 -1.58 -7.08
CA LEU A 26 8.36 -1.93 -6.34
C LEU A 26 8.28 -3.43 -6.03
N ALA A 27 8.74 -4.30 -6.92
CA ALA A 27 8.96 -5.72 -6.61
C ALA A 27 9.99 -5.90 -5.48
N GLY A 28 11.04 -5.08 -5.49
CA GLY A 28 12.06 -5.01 -4.45
C GLY A 28 11.49 -4.75 -3.05
N VAL A 29 10.43 -3.94 -2.93
CA VAL A 29 9.82 -3.64 -1.62
C VAL A 29 9.20 -4.89 -0.98
N ALA A 30 8.61 -5.78 -1.79
CA ALA A 30 7.97 -7.01 -1.34
C ALA A 30 8.93 -8.20 -1.19
N THR A 31 10.14 -8.12 -1.73
CA THR A 31 11.14 -9.20 -1.69
C THR A 31 12.29 -8.93 -0.73
N ARG A 32 12.75 -7.68 -0.65
CA ARG A 32 13.92 -7.27 0.14
C ARG A 32 13.74 -5.93 0.90
N GLY A 33 12.59 -5.29 0.78
CA GLY A 33 12.30 -3.98 1.38
C GLY A 33 11.33 -4.03 2.56
N THR A 34 10.64 -2.91 2.78
CA THR A 34 9.78 -2.67 3.96
C THR A 34 8.57 -3.59 4.08
N ALA A 35 8.21 -4.31 3.01
CA ALA A 35 7.14 -5.30 2.99
C ALA A 35 7.65 -6.74 2.87
N ALA A 36 8.97 -6.96 2.76
CA ALA A 36 9.53 -8.29 2.56
C ALA A 36 9.10 -9.28 3.64
N TRP A 37 9.18 -8.87 4.90
CA TRP A 37 8.76 -9.70 6.04
C TRP A 37 7.27 -10.05 6.00
N ARG A 38 6.41 -9.20 5.39
CA ARG A 38 4.98 -9.46 5.25
C ARG A 38 4.68 -10.48 4.15
N PHE A 39 5.48 -10.44 3.10
CA PHE A 39 5.39 -11.34 1.95
C PHE A 39 6.41 -12.48 2.01
N GLY A 40 6.95 -12.78 3.21
CA GLY A 40 7.63 -14.04 3.47
C GLY A 40 6.70 -15.22 3.14
N GLY A 41 7.24 -16.24 2.48
CA GLY A 41 6.47 -17.38 1.98
C GLY A 41 5.58 -17.08 0.77
N TRP A 42 5.47 -15.83 0.29
CA TRP A 42 4.68 -15.56 -0.92
C TRP A 42 5.37 -16.16 -2.17
N PRO A 43 4.65 -16.83 -3.09
CA PRO A 43 5.22 -17.46 -4.28
C PRO A 43 5.56 -16.42 -5.36
N GLN A 44 6.60 -15.63 -5.11
CA GLN A 44 7.04 -14.50 -5.97
C GLN A 44 7.39 -14.93 -7.40
N ASP A 45 7.86 -16.17 -7.57
CA ASP A 45 8.19 -16.78 -8.86
C ASP A 45 6.95 -17.02 -9.75
N LYS A 46 5.78 -17.23 -9.13
CA LYS A 46 4.52 -17.51 -9.82
C LYS A 46 3.61 -16.30 -9.87
N ILE A 47 3.57 -15.53 -8.79
CA ILE A 47 2.73 -14.35 -8.64
C ILE A 47 3.62 -13.20 -8.16
N PRO A 48 4.31 -12.50 -9.08
CA PRO A 48 5.15 -11.38 -8.70
C PRO A 48 4.36 -10.30 -7.96
N MET A 49 4.79 -9.98 -6.75
CA MET A 49 4.17 -8.98 -5.89
C MET A 49 4.98 -7.69 -5.93
N HIS A 50 4.30 -6.59 -6.22
CA HIS A 50 4.85 -5.25 -6.19
C HIS A 50 4.21 -4.47 -5.07
N ALA A 51 4.99 -3.69 -4.34
CA ALA A 51 4.50 -3.04 -3.13
C ALA A 51 5.10 -1.67 -2.90
N LYS A 52 4.36 -0.84 -2.16
CA LYS A 52 4.89 0.35 -1.52
C LYS A 52 4.20 0.59 -0.19
N THR A 53 4.99 0.68 0.87
CA THR A 53 4.51 1.11 2.19
C THR A 53 4.54 2.63 2.33
N GLY A 54 3.60 3.18 3.08
CA GLY A 54 3.57 4.57 3.51
C GLY A 54 3.15 4.69 4.98
N THR A 55 3.64 5.73 5.62
CA THR A 55 3.31 6.12 6.99
C THR A 55 3.06 7.63 6.94
N ALA A 56 1.84 8.06 7.18
CA ALA A 56 1.47 9.48 7.10
C ALA A 56 1.27 10.05 8.51
N GLU A 57 2.06 11.06 8.85
CA GLU A 57 2.00 11.74 10.15
C GLU A 57 0.90 12.81 10.16
N VAL A 58 0.19 12.90 11.29
CA VAL A 58 -0.75 13.99 11.57
C VAL A 58 -0.43 14.50 12.96
N TYR A 59 -0.26 15.83 13.11
CA TYR A 59 0.11 16.42 14.38
C TYR A 59 -0.89 16.05 15.49
N GLY A 60 -0.37 15.55 16.61
CA GLY A 60 -1.16 15.14 17.76
C GLY A 60 -1.99 13.86 17.56
N LYS A 61 -1.68 13.04 16.55
CA LYS A 61 -2.34 11.76 16.26
C LYS A 61 -1.30 10.66 16.04
N GLN A 62 -1.72 9.40 16.18
CA GLN A 62 -0.92 8.28 15.69
C GLN A 62 -0.84 8.32 14.16
N THR A 63 0.22 7.74 13.59
CA THR A 63 0.44 7.74 12.14
C THR A 63 -0.59 6.89 11.38
N THR A 64 -0.95 7.30 10.17
CA THR A 64 -1.85 6.57 9.28
C THR A 64 -1.07 5.58 8.43
N SER A 65 -1.53 4.33 8.43
CA SER A 65 -0.99 3.24 7.63
C SER A 65 -1.45 3.36 6.19
N TRP A 66 -0.51 3.31 5.24
CA TRP A 66 -0.78 3.23 3.82
C TRP A 66 -0.06 2.02 3.22
N PHE A 67 -0.77 1.20 2.46
CA PHE A 67 -0.15 0.13 1.70
C PHE A 67 -0.79 -0.01 0.34
N ALA A 68 0.03 0.13 -0.70
CA ALA A 68 -0.37 -0.04 -2.09
C ALA A 68 0.42 -1.20 -2.68
N THR A 69 -0.29 -2.13 -3.30
CA THR A 69 0.28 -3.34 -3.87
C THR A 69 -0.37 -3.66 -5.19
N TYR A 70 0.37 -4.30 -6.08
CA TYR A 70 -0.21 -4.88 -7.28
C TYR A 70 0.49 -6.17 -7.71
N THR A 71 -0.30 -7.03 -8.34
CA THR A 71 0.15 -8.16 -9.13
C THR A 71 -0.18 -7.88 -10.60
N LYS A 72 -0.05 -8.88 -11.46
CA LYS A 72 -0.54 -8.80 -12.84
C LYS A 72 -2.06 -8.56 -12.92
N ASP A 73 -2.82 -9.09 -11.97
CA ASP A 73 -4.29 -9.17 -12.07
C ASP A 73 -5.02 -8.24 -11.10
N TYR A 74 -4.43 -7.94 -9.94
CA TYR A 74 -5.10 -7.20 -8.87
C TYR A 74 -4.22 -6.11 -8.28
N THR A 75 -4.85 -4.97 -8.00
CA THR A 75 -4.28 -3.88 -7.21
C THR A 75 -5.08 -3.72 -5.92
N VAL A 76 -4.40 -3.69 -4.79
CA VAL A 76 -5.00 -3.43 -3.48
C VAL A 76 -4.36 -2.19 -2.89
N VAL A 77 -5.19 -1.24 -2.47
CA VAL A 77 -4.77 -0.06 -1.73
C VAL A 77 -5.55 -0.03 -0.43
N MET A 78 -4.83 -0.04 0.69
CA MET A 78 -5.44 -0.08 2.01
C MET A 78 -4.87 1.01 2.91
N THR A 79 -5.77 1.76 3.53
CA THR A 79 -5.46 2.80 4.49
C THR A 79 -6.14 2.52 5.82
N ILE A 80 -5.38 2.70 6.91
CA ILE A 80 -5.92 2.61 8.26
C ILE A 80 -5.40 3.80 9.05
N SER A 81 -6.30 4.71 9.38
CA SER A 81 -5.99 5.92 10.16
C SER A 81 -5.44 5.56 11.53
N GLN A 82 -4.40 6.28 11.97
CA GLN A 82 -3.86 6.15 13.33
C GLN A 82 -3.41 4.73 13.71
N ALA A 83 -3.01 3.91 12.73
CA ALA A 83 -2.64 2.51 12.93
C ALA A 83 -1.14 2.23 12.84
N GLY A 84 -0.29 3.24 12.61
CA GLY A 84 1.14 3.03 12.48
C GLY A 84 1.58 2.87 11.02
N THR A 85 2.49 1.93 10.79
CA THR A 85 3.16 1.74 9.49
C THR A 85 2.33 0.92 8.51
N GLY A 86 2.50 1.22 7.22
CA GLY A 86 1.89 0.49 6.10
C GLY A 86 2.00 -1.03 6.16
N SER A 87 3.22 -1.54 6.37
CA SER A 87 3.46 -2.99 6.43
C SER A 87 3.04 -3.62 7.76
N GLY A 88 3.02 -2.85 8.84
CA GLY A 88 2.60 -3.31 10.16
C GLY A 88 1.09 -3.48 10.26
N ALA A 89 0.34 -2.43 9.92
CA ALA A 89 -1.11 -2.38 10.14
C ALA A 89 -1.95 -2.77 8.91
N SER A 90 -1.69 -2.17 7.73
CA SER A 90 -2.42 -2.56 6.51
C SER A 90 -1.89 -3.89 5.93
N GLY A 91 -0.60 -4.18 6.13
CA GLY A 91 0.08 -5.37 5.60
C GLY A 91 -0.61 -6.72 5.82
N PRO A 92 -1.03 -7.10 7.05
CA PRO A 92 -1.68 -8.39 7.30
C PRO A 92 -3.00 -8.53 6.55
N ALA A 93 -3.82 -7.48 6.54
CA ALA A 93 -5.10 -7.50 5.86
C ALA A 93 -4.93 -7.57 4.33
N VAL A 94 -3.98 -6.82 3.77
CA VAL A 94 -3.63 -6.93 2.35
C VAL A 94 -3.12 -8.32 1.99
N ARG A 95 -2.25 -8.93 2.83
CA ARG A 95 -1.77 -10.30 2.62
C ARG A 95 -2.93 -11.31 2.60
N LYS A 96 -3.83 -11.24 3.58
CA LYS A 96 -5.03 -12.10 3.66
C LYS A 96 -5.95 -11.94 2.44
N ILE A 97 -6.11 -10.72 1.92
CA ILE A 97 -6.87 -10.49 0.68
C ILE A 97 -6.23 -11.24 -0.49
N TYR A 98 -4.92 -11.12 -0.70
CA TYR A 98 -4.25 -11.83 -1.79
C TYR A 98 -4.23 -13.34 -1.60
N ASP A 99 -4.03 -13.81 -0.37
CA ASP A 99 -4.11 -15.23 -0.02
C ASP A 99 -5.48 -15.80 -0.40
N ALA A 100 -6.57 -15.11 -0.07
CA ALA A 100 -7.92 -15.51 -0.44
C ALA A 100 -8.18 -15.41 -1.95
N LEU A 101 -7.71 -14.34 -2.62
CA LEU A 101 -7.89 -14.18 -4.07
C LEU A 101 -7.22 -15.33 -4.84
N TYR A 102 -5.97 -15.63 -4.51
CA TYR A 102 -5.16 -16.60 -5.25
C TYR A 102 -5.14 -18.01 -4.66
N GLY A 103 -5.74 -18.22 -3.49
CA GLY A 103 -5.70 -19.49 -2.76
C GLY A 103 -4.30 -19.81 -2.24
N VAL A 104 -3.55 -18.80 -1.82
CA VAL A 104 -2.18 -18.96 -1.30
C VAL A 104 -2.24 -19.21 0.21
N SER A 105 -1.61 -20.29 0.65
CA SER A 105 -1.41 -20.59 2.07
C SER A 105 -0.21 -19.81 2.63
N GLN A 106 -0.11 -19.72 3.95
CA GLN A 106 0.98 -18.95 4.59
C GLN A 106 2.39 -19.43 4.20
N ASP A 107 2.55 -20.73 3.92
CA ASP A 107 3.78 -21.38 3.47
C ASP A 107 4.10 -21.14 1.98
N GLY A 108 3.21 -20.48 1.24
CA GLY A 108 3.35 -20.23 -0.20
C GLY A 108 2.70 -21.26 -1.11
N THR A 109 2.09 -22.30 -0.55
CA THR A 109 1.39 -23.32 -1.33
C THR A 109 0.16 -22.70 -1.99
N ILE A 110 0.02 -22.86 -3.31
CA ILE A 110 -1.13 -22.37 -4.08
C ILE A 110 -2.14 -23.50 -4.24
N ASP A 111 -3.32 -23.34 -3.63
CA ASP A 111 -4.49 -24.19 -3.84
C ASP A 111 -5.60 -23.43 -4.58
N ARG A 112 -5.68 -23.65 -5.89
CA ARG A 112 -6.67 -23.00 -6.76
C ARG A 112 -8.12 -23.33 -6.41
N LYS A 113 -8.39 -24.42 -5.67
CA LYS A 113 -9.76 -24.75 -5.26
C LYS A 113 -10.23 -23.87 -4.11
N LYS A 114 -9.30 -23.34 -3.32
CA LYS A 114 -9.56 -22.39 -2.22
C LYS A 114 -9.50 -20.92 -2.67
N ALA A 115 -9.02 -20.67 -3.88
CA ALA A 115 -8.95 -19.33 -4.45
C ALA A 115 -10.35 -18.79 -4.73
N LEU A 116 -10.68 -17.62 -4.18
CA LEU A 116 -11.94 -16.94 -4.44
C LEU A 116 -12.02 -16.43 -5.88
N LEU A 117 -10.93 -15.79 -6.35
CA LEU A 117 -10.83 -15.19 -7.66
C LEU A 117 -9.37 -15.28 -8.13
N PRO A 118 -8.92 -16.43 -8.65
CA PRO A 118 -7.55 -16.59 -9.12
C PRO A 118 -7.28 -15.78 -10.40
N THR A 119 -8.35 -15.38 -11.09
CA THR A 119 -8.32 -14.42 -12.21
C THR A 119 -9.50 -13.47 -12.10
N PRO A 120 -9.39 -12.22 -12.59
CA PRO A 120 -10.47 -11.25 -12.49
C PRO A 120 -11.74 -11.75 -13.17
N GLU A 121 -12.88 -11.60 -12.49
CA GLU A 121 -14.17 -11.99 -13.01
C GLU A 121 -14.52 -11.14 -14.24
N LYS A 122 -14.92 -11.81 -15.32
CA LYS A 122 -15.25 -11.15 -16.61
C LYS A 122 -16.74 -11.13 -16.86
N SER A 123 -17.50 -12.02 -16.22
CA SER A 123 -18.95 -12.07 -16.36
C SER A 123 -19.60 -11.00 -15.50
N LEU A 124 -20.66 -10.39 -16.04
CA LEU A 124 -21.46 -9.43 -15.28
C LEU A 124 -22.38 -10.19 -14.31
N PRO A 125 -22.65 -9.63 -13.11
CA PRO A 125 -23.68 -10.16 -12.23
C PRO A 125 -25.03 -10.20 -12.96
N LYS A 126 -25.83 -11.25 -12.71
CA LYS A 126 -27.20 -11.32 -13.22
C LYS A 126 -28.06 -10.36 -12.42
N ILE A 127 -28.79 -9.50 -13.12
CA ILE A 127 -29.75 -8.57 -12.54
C ILE A 127 -31.15 -9.07 -12.87
N GLN A 128 -31.96 -9.28 -11.83
CA GLN A 128 -33.35 -9.70 -11.95
C GLN A 128 -34.25 -8.54 -12.40
N ASN A 129 -35.49 -8.83 -12.78
CA ASN A 129 -36.45 -7.82 -13.25
C ASN A 129 -36.79 -6.76 -12.18
N ASP A 130 -36.62 -7.08 -10.90
CA ASP A 130 -36.82 -6.16 -9.78
C ASP A 130 -35.58 -5.32 -9.43
N GLY A 131 -34.49 -5.49 -10.19
CA GLY A 131 -33.22 -4.78 -9.96
C GLY A 131 -32.30 -5.43 -8.92
N SER A 132 -32.70 -6.56 -8.32
CA SER A 132 -31.82 -7.32 -7.42
C SER A 132 -30.69 -8.00 -8.19
N ILE A 133 -29.53 -8.16 -7.54
CA ILE A 133 -28.33 -8.79 -8.10
C ILE A 133 -28.20 -10.19 -7.50
N ASP A 134 -28.11 -11.22 -8.35
CA ASP A 134 -27.81 -12.58 -7.89
C ASP A 134 -26.37 -12.60 -7.34
N ALA A 135 -26.23 -12.58 -6.02
CA ALA A 135 -24.94 -12.75 -5.38
C ALA A 135 -24.44 -14.19 -5.60
N PRO A 136 -23.17 -14.39 -5.99
CA PRO A 136 -22.59 -15.72 -6.01
C PRO A 136 -22.65 -16.33 -4.60
N LYS A 137 -22.89 -17.64 -4.52
CA LYS A 137 -22.93 -18.36 -3.24
C LYS A 137 -21.53 -18.36 -2.63
N VAL A 138 -21.30 -17.49 -1.64
CA VAL A 138 -20.06 -17.45 -0.89
C VAL A 138 -20.08 -18.60 0.12
N GLU A 139 -19.09 -19.50 0.06
CA GLU A 139 -18.93 -20.51 1.12
C GLU A 139 -18.57 -19.82 2.44
N LYS A 140 -19.02 -20.39 3.57
CA LYS A 140 -18.79 -19.76 4.88
C LYS A 140 -17.28 -19.73 5.16
N TYR A 141 -16.72 -18.52 5.21
CA TYR A 141 -15.36 -18.29 5.70
C TYR A 141 -15.32 -18.58 7.20
N ASP A 142 -14.49 -19.54 7.62
CA ASP A 142 -14.19 -19.78 9.03
C ASP A 142 -12.92 -19.01 9.42
N PRO A 143 -13.05 -17.89 10.15
CA PRO A 143 -11.89 -17.09 10.55
C PRO A 143 -10.94 -17.81 11.51
N LYS A 144 -11.34 -18.94 12.13
CA LYS A 144 -10.48 -19.71 13.04
C LYS A 144 -9.62 -20.76 12.34
N ALA A 145 -9.98 -21.17 11.12
CA ALA A 145 -9.20 -22.14 10.35
C ALA A 145 -7.81 -21.60 9.97
N ASP A 146 -7.67 -20.27 9.82
CA ASP A 146 -6.40 -19.59 9.50
C ASP A 146 -5.62 -19.13 10.74
N GLN A 147 -6.18 -19.26 11.95
CA GLN A 147 -5.59 -18.72 13.19
C GLN A 147 -4.61 -19.68 13.89
N THR A 148 -4.47 -20.93 13.44
CA THR A 148 -3.66 -21.94 14.14
C THR A 148 -2.14 -21.70 14.07
N SER A 149 -1.69 -20.59 13.50
CA SER A 149 -0.27 -20.19 13.43
C SER A 149 0.01 -18.76 13.94
N GLU A 150 -0.97 -18.01 14.45
CA GLU A 150 -0.78 -16.63 14.96
C GLU A 150 -0.51 -16.55 16.48
N GLU A 151 -0.25 -17.65 17.19
CA GLU A 151 0.30 -17.63 18.56
C GLU A 151 1.79 -17.24 18.56
N GLY A 152 2.04 -15.99 18.18
CA GLY A 152 3.31 -15.30 18.23
C GLY A 152 3.05 -13.81 18.46
N GLY A 153 2.25 -13.50 19.50
CA GLY A 153 2.09 -12.12 19.97
C GLY A 153 3.44 -11.60 20.45
N GLN A 154 4.12 -10.83 19.60
CA GLN A 154 5.28 -10.04 20.00
C GLN A 154 4.90 -8.56 20.00
N PRO A 155 5.28 -7.83 21.06
CA PRO A 155 4.76 -6.50 21.36
C PRO A 155 5.11 -5.53 20.25
N ALA A 156 4.34 -4.44 20.15
CA ALA A 156 4.64 -3.31 19.29
C ALA A 156 6.14 -3.00 19.35
N ALA A 157 6.85 -3.34 18.26
CA ALA A 157 8.28 -3.13 18.16
C ALA A 157 8.53 -1.63 18.23
N THR A 158 9.00 -1.20 19.40
CA THR A 158 9.54 0.14 19.66
C THR A 158 10.91 0.32 19.01
N ASP A 159 11.48 -0.74 18.44
CA ASP A 159 12.73 -0.71 17.67
C ASP A 159 12.52 -1.27 16.26
N SER A 160 12.20 -0.39 15.33
CA SER A 160 12.54 -0.52 13.91
C SER A 160 13.17 0.80 13.51
N PRO A 161 14.25 0.82 12.72
CA PRO A 161 14.98 2.05 12.44
C PRO A 161 14.00 3.05 11.82
N ALA A 162 13.63 4.05 12.62
CA ALA A 162 12.83 5.15 12.18
C ALA A 162 13.54 5.76 10.96
N ALA A 163 12.76 6.13 9.94
CA ALA A 163 13.23 7.17 9.05
C ALA A 163 13.41 8.42 9.93
N THR A 164 14.63 8.64 10.43
CA THR A 164 14.93 9.74 11.34
C THR A 164 14.77 11.05 10.58
N THR A 165 13.64 11.73 10.78
CA THR A 165 13.61 13.18 10.71
C THR A 165 13.95 13.70 12.12
N PRO A 166 14.94 14.59 12.29
CA PRO A 166 15.17 15.20 13.59
C PRO A 166 13.94 16.01 13.97
N SER A 167 13.41 15.78 15.18
CA SER A 167 12.37 16.63 15.77
C SER A 167 12.88 18.07 15.87
N PRO A 168 12.08 19.09 15.54
CA PRO A 168 12.51 20.48 15.65
C PRO A 168 12.67 20.85 17.13
N THR A 169 13.89 21.22 17.52
CA THR A 169 14.18 21.76 18.85
C THR A 169 13.37 23.04 19.09
N THR A 170 12.47 23.00 20.06
CA THR A 170 11.83 24.20 20.61
C THR A 170 12.88 24.97 21.42
N GLY A 171 13.58 25.92 20.80
CA GLY A 171 14.57 26.73 21.53
C GLY A 171 15.30 27.75 20.69
N ASN A 172 14.66 28.89 20.38
CA ASN A 172 15.20 30.22 20.68
C ASN A 172 14.16 31.30 20.31
N ARG A 173 13.31 31.66 21.28
CA ARG A 173 12.66 32.96 21.30
C ARG A 173 13.61 33.91 22.04
N ASP A 174 14.47 34.59 21.31
CA ASP A 174 14.93 35.94 21.64
C ASP A 174 16.02 36.38 20.67
N THR A 175 15.65 37.17 19.66
CA THR A 175 16.40 38.37 19.26
C THR A 175 15.48 39.28 18.44
N ARG A 176 14.68 40.08 19.14
CA ARG A 176 14.07 41.29 18.59
C ARG A 176 15.13 42.40 18.62
N ARG A 177 15.70 42.78 17.47
CA ARG A 177 16.14 44.16 17.25
C ARG A 177 16.13 44.57 15.77
N ARG A 178 15.22 45.49 15.45
CA ARG A 178 15.21 46.33 14.25
C ARG A 178 16.58 46.98 14.01
N THR A 179 17.08 46.97 12.79
CA THR A 179 17.80 48.11 12.20
C THR A 179 17.67 48.16 10.66
N ALA A 180 17.08 49.27 10.22
CA ALA A 180 17.15 50.01 8.96
C ALA A 180 17.64 49.35 7.64
N ARG A 181 16.75 49.42 6.65
CA ARG A 181 16.97 49.25 5.20
C ARG A 181 17.87 50.37 4.63
N PRO A 182 18.97 50.11 3.89
CA PRO A 182 19.72 51.18 3.24
C PRO A 182 19.07 51.60 1.91
N ARG A 183 18.92 52.91 1.72
CA ARG A 183 18.35 53.56 0.53
C ARG A 183 19.31 53.47 -0.66
N LYS A 184 18.79 53.06 -1.82
CA LYS A 184 19.46 53.03 -3.13
C LYS A 184 19.82 54.47 -3.54
N ARG A 185 21.11 54.84 -3.55
CA ARG A 185 21.59 56.12 -4.09
C ARG A 185 21.70 56.02 -5.62
N ARG A 186 20.94 56.84 -6.34
CA ARG A 186 21.18 57.21 -7.75
C ARG A 186 22.49 57.98 -7.81
N ARG A 187 23.34 57.70 -8.81
CA ARG A 187 24.39 58.61 -9.26
C ARG A 187 24.29 58.71 -10.78
N MET A 188 24.24 59.94 -11.26
CA MET A 188 24.14 60.36 -12.65
C MET A 188 25.42 61.16 -12.97
N LEU A 189 25.79 61.15 -14.26
CA LEU A 189 26.75 62.00 -14.99
C LEU A 189 28.25 61.79 -14.75
N THR A 190 28.96 61.42 -15.82
CA THR A 190 29.38 62.33 -16.90
C THR A 190 29.09 61.72 -18.25
#